data_AF-A0A067EEZ6-F1
#
_entry.id   AF-A0A067EEZ6-F1
#
_cell.length_a   1.000
_cell.length_b   1.000
_cell.length_c   1.000
_cell.angle_alpha   90.00
_cell.angle_beta   90.00
_cell.angle_gamma   90.00
#
_symmetry.space_group_name_H-M   'P 1'
#
loop_
_entity.id
_entity.type
_entity.pdbx_description
1 polymer ?
#
loop_
_entity_poly.entity_id
_entity_poly.type
_entity_poly.pdbx_seq_one_letter_code
_entity_poly.pdbx_strand_id
1 'polypeptide(L)'
;MEKNVEMSKNAQFRAIQPSPSILSFVEDNLLGRRRPIELRRAGYNIELSAPLDNIPFSTSSERERIEENIFRNKLEFFAAAKVSSSFPAPDLPEIAFAGRSNVGKSSMLNALTRQWGVVRTSDKPGLTQTINFFKLGTKLCLVDLPGYGFAYAKEEVKDAWEELVKEYVSTRVSLKRVCLLIDTKWGVKPRDHELISLMERSQTKYQVVLTKTDTVFPIDVARRAMQIEESLKANNSLVQPVV
;
A
#
# COMPACT_ATOMS: atom_id res chain seq x y z
N MET A 1 39.72 -4.44 25.10
CA MET A 1 38.30 -4.06 24.94
C MET A 1 38.05 -3.83 23.47
N GLU A 2 37.58 -4.84 22.75
CA GLU A 2 37.15 -4.67 21.36
C GLU A 2 35.90 -3.79 21.35
N LYS A 3 36.01 -2.61 20.73
CA LYS A 3 34.84 -1.81 20.38
C LYS A 3 34.07 -2.62 19.33
N ASN A 4 32.96 -3.24 19.73
CA ASN A 4 31.95 -3.70 18.78
C ASN A 4 31.51 -2.49 17.96
N VAL A 5 32.02 -2.36 16.74
CA VAL A 5 31.61 -1.32 15.80
C VAL A 5 30.21 -1.70 15.33
N GLU A 6 29.20 -1.05 15.91
CA GLU A 6 27.82 -1.25 15.53
C GLU A 6 27.64 -0.91 14.04
N MET A 7 27.24 -1.90 13.24
CA MET A 7 27.05 -1.72 11.80
C MET A 7 26.01 -0.65 11.54
N SER A 8 26.26 0.23 10.55
CA SER A 8 25.25 1.21 10.12
C SER A 8 23.96 0.53 9.65
N LYS A 9 22.80 1.19 9.79
CA LYS A 9 21.50 0.67 9.32
C LYS A 9 21.52 0.22 7.85
N ASN A 10 22.29 0.90 7.00
CA ASN A 10 22.44 0.52 5.59
C ASN A 10 23.28 -0.75 5.42
N ALA A 11 24.33 -0.93 6.22
CA ALA A 11 25.13 -2.14 6.23
C ALA A 11 24.32 -3.34 6.75
N GLN A 12 23.54 -3.13 7.81
CA GLN A 12 22.60 -4.14 8.32
C GLN A 12 21.58 -4.55 7.24
N PHE A 13 20.96 -3.58 6.55
CA PHE A 13 20.02 -3.88 5.46
C PHE A 13 20.66 -4.68 4.33
N ARG A 14 21.88 -4.32 3.90
CA ARG A 14 22.59 -5.04 2.83
C ARG A 14 23.03 -6.45 3.23
N ALA A 15 23.22 -6.70 4.53
CA ALA A 15 23.59 -8.01 5.05
C ALA A 15 22.42 -9.01 5.02
N ILE A 16 21.17 -8.54 4.94
CA ILE A 16 19.99 -9.41 4.81
C ILE A 16 20.14 -10.30 3.57
N GLN A 17 20.00 -11.61 3.78
CA GLN A 17 19.99 -12.65 2.75
C GLN A 17 18.56 -13.17 2.60
N PRO A 18 17.82 -12.72 1.56
CA PRO A 18 16.44 -13.14 1.35
C PRO A 18 16.32 -14.65 1.16
N SER A 19 15.21 -15.23 1.61
CA SER A 19 14.94 -16.64 1.38
C SER A 19 14.78 -16.95 -0.12
N PRO A 20 15.06 -18.20 -0.56
CA PRO A 20 14.85 -18.59 -1.95
C PRO A 20 13.41 -18.38 -2.44
N SER A 21 12.41 -18.53 -1.57
CA SER A 21 11.00 -18.31 -1.92
C SER A 21 10.70 -16.85 -2.23
N ILE A 22 11.21 -15.90 -1.44
CA ILE A 22 11.05 -14.46 -1.68
C ILE A 22 11.79 -14.06 -2.96
N LEU A 23 13.00 -14.61 -3.19
CA LEU A 23 13.76 -14.36 -4.41
C LEU A 23 12.99 -14.84 -5.65
N SER A 24 12.47 -16.07 -5.63
CA SER A 24 11.63 -16.59 -6.73
C SER A 24 10.45 -15.68 -6.97
N PHE A 25 9.70 -15.32 -5.91
CA PHE A 25 8.54 -14.45 -6.03
C PHE A 25 8.89 -13.10 -6.68
N VAL A 26 10.02 -12.50 -6.31
CA VAL A 26 10.48 -11.23 -6.90
C VAL A 26 10.87 -11.38 -8.37
N GLU A 27 11.53 -12.47 -8.75
CA GLU A 27 11.90 -12.73 -10.14
C GLU A 27 10.67 -13.08 -11.00
N ASP A 28 9.82 -14.00 -10.53
CA ASP A 28 8.63 -14.50 -11.23
C ASP A 28 7.60 -13.39 -11.49
N ASN A 29 7.53 -12.40 -10.61
CA ASN A 29 6.64 -11.23 -10.75
C ASN A 29 7.38 -9.98 -11.29
N LEU A 30 8.63 -10.13 -11.74
CA LEU A 30 9.45 -9.05 -12.31
C LEU A 30 9.55 -7.80 -11.43
N LEU A 31 9.50 -7.98 -10.11
CA LEU A 31 9.59 -6.89 -9.16
C LEU A 31 11.02 -6.34 -9.13
N GLY A 32 11.13 -5.03 -8.90
CA GLY A 32 12.40 -4.31 -8.91
C GLY A 32 12.64 -3.52 -10.19
N ARG A 33 13.69 -2.71 -10.17
CA ARG A 33 14.18 -1.96 -11.31
C ARG A 33 14.80 -2.91 -12.34
N ARG A 34 14.09 -3.12 -13.45
CA ARG A 34 14.51 -3.96 -14.57
C ARG A 34 14.96 -3.13 -15.76
N ARG A 35 15.85 -3.67 -16.59
CA ARG A 35 16.17 -3.03 -17.87
C ARG A 35 14.99 -3.20 -18.84
N PRO A 36 14.77 -2.25 -19.77
CA PRO A 36 13.68 -2.37 -20.76
C PRO A 36 13.74 -3.65 -21.61
N ILE A 37 14.94 -4.21 -21.83
CA ILE A 37 15.09 -5.47 -22.57
C ILE A 37 14.55 -6.68 -21.80
N GLU A 38 14.64 -6.68 -20.47
CA GLU A 38 14.12 -7.75 -19.63
C GLU A 38 12.58 -7.72 -19.63
N LEU A 39 12.00 -6.53 -19.53
CA LEU A 39 10.55 -6.32 -19.65
C LEU A 39 10.02 -6.75 -21.02
N ARG A 40 10.71 -6.35 -22.11
CA ARG A 40 10.35 -6.78 -23.47
C ARG A 40 10.39 -8.30 -23.65
N ARG A 41 11.43 -8.96 -23.12
CA ARG A 41 11.55 -10.43 -23.16
C ARG A 41 10.43 -11.13 -22.40
N ALA A 42 9.92 -10.49 -21.35
CA ALA A 42 8.76 -10.98 -20.59
C ALA A 42 7.41 -10.64 -21.25
N GLY A 43 7.39 -10.02 -22.44
CA GLY A 43 6.16 -9.71 -23.17
C GLY A 43 5.50 -8.38 -22.81
N TYR A 44 6.11 -7.55 -21.97
CA TYR A 44 5.59 -6.21 -21.68
C TYR A 44 5.87 -5.26 -22.85
N ASN A 45 4.86 -4.48 -23.26
CA ASN A 45 5.09 -3.36 -24.16
C ASN A 45 5.67 -2.17 -23.37
N ILE A 46 6.92 -1.83 -23.64
CA ILE A 46 7.66 -0.77 -22.94
C ILE A 46 7.37 0.64 -23.47
N GLU A 47 6.57 0.76 -24.52
CA GLU A 47 6.19 2.03 -25.13
C GLU A 47 4.93 2.64 -24.47
N LEU A 48 4.15 1.84 -23.72
CA LEU A 48 3.03 2.36 -22.95
C LEU A 48 3.51 2.99 -21.64
N SER A 49 2.96 4.16 -21.32
CA SER A 49 3.23 4.90 -20.09
C SER A 49 2.58 4.28 -18.84
N ALA A 50 1.60 3.37 -19.00
CA ALA A 50 0.90 2.68 -17.93
C ALA A 50 1.21 1.17 -17.96
N PRO A 51 2.17 0.67 -17.14
CA PRO A 51 2.63 -0.73 -17.18
C PRO A 51 1.54 -1.77 -16.88
N LEU A 52 0.46 -1.38 -16.20
CA LEU A 52 -0.62 -2.28 -15.78
C LEU A 52 -1.61 -2.61 -16.90
N ASP A 53 -1.59 -1.86 -18.00
CA ASP A 53 -2.33 -2.20 -19.21
C ASP A 53 -1.60 -3.29 -20.05
N ASN A 54 -0.36 -3.65 -19.64
CA ASN A 54 0.53 -4.59 -20.32
C ASN A 54 0.90 -5.82 -19.48
N ILE A 55 0.17 -6.13 -18.41
CA ILE A 55 0.41 -7.40 -17.70
C ILE A 55 0.16 -8.53 -18.73
N PRO A 56 1.17 -9.37 -19.06
CA PRO A 56 0.96 -10.52 -19.92
C PRO A 56 -0.20 -11.32 -19.32
N PHE A 57 -1.26 -11.54 -20.09
CA PHE A 57 -2.48 -12.21 -19.62
C PHE A 57 -2.10 -13.39 -18.73
N SER A 58 -2.60 -13.37 -17.50
CA SER A 58 -2.33 -14.47 -16.59
C SER A 58 -2.93 -15.74 -17.18
N THR A 59 -2.11 -16.75 -17.45
CA THR A 59 -2.57 -18.04 -17.95
C THR A 59 -3.26 -18.90 -16.88
N SER A 60 -3.47 -18.37 -15.65
CA SER A 60 -4.15 -19.09 -14.59
C SER A 60 -5.64 -18.73 -14.55
N SER A 61 -6.48 -19.75 -14.72
CA SER A 61 -7.95 -19.65 -14.73
C SER A 61 -8.52 -19.06 -13.43
N GLU A 62 -7.81 -19.14 -12.31
CA GLU A 62 -8.19 -18.51 -11.04
C GLU A 62 -7.97 -16.98 -11.04
N ARG A 63 -6.92 -16.49 -11.73
CA ARG A 63 -6.69 -15.03 -11.87
C ARG A 63 -7.62 -14.41 -12.91
N GLU A 64 -7.95 -15.12 -13.99
CA GLU A 64 -9.01 -14.70 -14.94
C GLU A 64 -10.35 -14.45 -14.22
N ARG A 65 -10.73 -15.31 -13.27
CA ARG A 65 -11.97 -15.15 -12.49
C ARG A 65 -11.97 -13.92 -11.57
N ILE A 66 -10.80 -13.47 -11.09
CA ILE A 66 -10.66 -12.28 -10.25
C ILE A 66 -10.64 -11.00 -11.10
N GLU A 67 -10.09 -11.06 -12.32
CA GLU A 67 -9.95 -9.91 -13.22
C GLU A 67 -11.26 -9.37 -13.81
N GLU A 68 -12.32 -10.18 -13.91
CA GLU A 68 -13.38 -9.82 -14.86
C GLU A 68 -14.58 -9.03 -14.36
N ASN A 69 -14.79 -8.74 -13.07
CA ASN A 69 -15.99 -7.93 -12.73
C ASN A 69 -15.90 -6.90 -11.61
N ILE A 70 -15.12 -7.07 -10.54
CA ILE A 70 -15.20 -6.11 -9.42
C ILE A 70 -14.40 -4.83 -9.71
N PHE A 71 -13.13 -4.96 -10.09
CA PHE A 71 -12.24 -3.81 -10.29
C PHE A 71 -12.42 -3.08 -11.63
N ARG A 72 -13.16 -3.68 -12.57
CA ARG A 72 -13.61 -3.01 -13.80
C ARG A 72 -14.89 -2.19 -13.60
N ASN A 73 -15.58 -2.31 -12.46
CA ASN A 73 -16.73 -1.46 -12.17
C ASN A 73 -16.31 0.00 -12.10
N LYS A 74 -17.26 0.88 -12.39
CA LYS A 74 -17.07 2.32 -12.24
C LYS A 74 -16.69 2.66 -10.78
N LEU A 75 -15.60 3.41 -10.65
CA LEU A 75 -15.15 4.00 -9.40
C LEU A 75 -15.78 5.38 -9.26
N GLU A 76 -16.58 5.58 -8.23
CA GLU A 76 -17.31 6.82 -8.00
C GLU A 76 -16.95 7.41 -6.64
N PHE A 77 -16.36 8.60 -6.65
CA PHE A 77 -16.23 9.39 -5.43
C PHE A 77 -17.62 9.80 -4.95
N PHE A 78 -17.93 9.53 -3.68
CA PHE A 78 -19.26 9.87 -3.14
C PHE A 78 -19.21 10.62 -1.80
N ALA A 79 -18.11 10.55 -1.05
CA ALA A 79 -17.99 11.27 0.21
C ALA A 79 -16.53 11.58 0.57
N ALA A 80 -16.33 12.69 1.29
CA ALA A 80 -15.08 13.04 1.93
C ALA A 80 -15.37 13.51 3.36
N ALA A 81 -14.80 12.81 4.35
CA ALA A 81 -15.02 13.11 5.76
C ALA A 81 -13.82 13.87 6.35
N LYS A 82 -14.10 15.01 7.01
CA LYS A 82 -13.11 15.79 7.80
C LYS A 82 -13.19 15.51 9.30
N VAL A 83 -14.34 15.03 9.74
CA VAL A 83 -14.66 14.70 11.14
C VAL A 83 -15.41 13.37 11.16
N SER A 84 -15.32 12.62 12.25
CA SER A 84 -15.92 11.29 12.34
C SER A 84 -17.44 11.28 12.22
N SER A 85 -18.11 12.31 12.73
CA SER A 85 -19.56 12.50 12.55
C SER A 85 -19.99 12.68 11.09
N SER A 86 -19.05 12.94 10.18
CA SER A 86 -19.29 13.05 8.73
C SER A 86 -19.00 11.76 7.95
N PHE A 87 -18.71 10.64 8.64
CA PHE A 87 -18.57 9.36 7.96
C PHE A 87 -19.90 8.96 7.30
N PRO A 88 -19.88 8.52 6.03
CA PRO A 88 -21.09 8.04 5.38
C PRO A 88 -21.59 6.75 6.06
N ALA A 89 -22.84 6.39 5.79
CA ALA A 89 -23.39 5.12 6.24
C ALA A 89 -22.49 3.93 5.79
N PRO A 90 -22.22 2.95 6.67
CA PRO A 90 -21.33 1.81 6.39
C PRO A 90 -22.04 0.72 5.57
N ASP A 91 -22.63 1.07 4.43
CA ASP A 91 -23.53 0.18 3.66
C ASP A 91 -22.82 -0.95 2.92
N LEU A 92 -21.53 -0.79 2.64
CA LEU A 92 -20.70 -1.73 1.87
C LEU A 92 -19.45 -2.11 2.66
N PRO A 93 -18.89 -3.32 2.45
CA PRO A 93 -17.57 -3.65 2.97
C PRO A 93 -16.52 -2.68 2.43
N GLU A 94 -15.63 -2.23 3.32
CA GLU A 94 -14.62 -1.21 3.06
C GLU A 94 -13.21 -1.80 3.06
N ILE A 95 -12.42 -1.41 2.05
CA ILE A 95 -10.96 -1.60 2.02
C ILE A 95 -10.31 -0.23 2.06
N ALA A 96 -9.57 0.05 3.12
CA ALA A 96 -8.89 1.31 3.32
C ALA A 96 -7.43 1.23 2.86
N PHE A 97 -6.92 2.32 2.28
CA PHE A 97 -5.54 2.46 1.85
C PHE A 97 -4.87 3.49 2.75
N ALA A 98 -3.86 3.05 3.49
CA ALA A 98 -3.12 3.85 4.45
C ALA A 98 -1.64 3.89 4.05
N GLY A 99 -0.93 4.92 4.49
CA GLY A 99 0.50 5.02 4.22
C GLY A 99 0.99 6.45 4.20
N ARG A 100 2.30 6.61 4.26
CA ARG A 100 2.94 7.93 4.24
C ARG A 100 2.52 8.77 3.03
N SER A 101 2.68 10.07 3.18
CA SER A 101 2.51 11.02 2.09
C SER A 101 3.42 10.67 0.91
N ASN A 102 2.87 10.75 -0.31
CA ASN A 102 3.57 10.39 -1.56
C ASN A 102 4.11 8.94 -1.61
N VAL A 103 3.55 8.01 -0.81
CA VAL A 103 3.89 6.58 -0.91
C VAL A 103 3.31 5.92 -2.16
N GLY A 104 2.23 6.49 -2.73
CA GLY A 104 1.57 5.97 -3.94
C GLY A 104 0.13 5.48 -3.76
N LYS A 105 -0.57 5.82 -2.65
CA LYS A 105 -1.98 5.44 -2.40
C LYS A 105 -2.91 5.73 -3.58
N SER A 106 -2.99 7.01 -3.97
CA SER A 106 -3.88 7.45 -5.05
C SER A 106 -3.49 6.86 -6.40
N SER A 107 -2.19 6.74 -6.68
CA SER A 107 -1.69 6.06 -7.87
C SER A 107 -2.10 4.58 -7.90
N MET A 108 -2.03 3.90 -6.75
CA MET A 108 -2.41 2.50 -6.63
C MET A 108 -3.92 2.28 -6.80
N LEU A 109 -4.75 3.20 -6.29
CA LEU A 109 -6.21 3.15 -6.50
C LEU A 109 -6.58 3.31 -7.99
N ASN A 110 -5.99 4.29 -8.67
CA ASN A 110 -6.23 4.48 -10.11
C ASN A 110 -5.71 3.28 -10.92
N ALA A 111 -4.55 2.75 -10.56
CA ALA A 111 -3.95 1.54 -11.13
C ALA A 111 -4.84 0.30 -10.97
N LEU A 112 -5.36 0.06 -9.76
CA LEU A 112 -6.19 -1.10 -9.43
C LEU A 112 -7.52 -1.09 -10.19
N THR A 113 -8.09 0.09 -10.42
CA THR A 113 -9.41 0.27 -11.04
C THR A 113 -9.35 0.62 -12.54
N ARG A 114 -8.14 0.80 -13.08
CA ARG A 114 -7.85 1.30 -14.45
C ARG A 114 -8.65 2.56 -14.82
N GLN A 115 -8.92 3.40 -13.82
CA GLN A 115 -9.71 4.63 -13.98
C GLN A 115 -8.88 5.83 -13.55
N TRP A 116 -8.27 6.48 -14.53
CA TRP A 116 -7.41 7.64 -14.31
C TRP A 116 -8.22 8.91 -14.05
N GLY A 117 -7.80 9.69 -13.06
CA GLY A 117 -8.39 11.00 -12.75
C GLY A 117 -9.54 10.99 -11.72
N VAL A 118 -10.07 9.82 -11.35
CA VAL A 118 -11.10 9.70 -10.30
C VAL A 118 -10.49 9.97 -8.92
N VAL A 119 -9.37 9.31 -8.61
CA VAL A 119 -8.62 9.58 -7.38
C VAL A 119 -7.54 10.61 -7.69
N ARG A 120 -7.65 11.79 -7.05
CA ARG A 120 -6.70 12.89 -7.27
C ARG A 120 -5.30 12.50 -6.81
N THR A 121 -4.36 12.46 -7.73
CA THR A 121 -2.92 12.34 -7.46
C THR A 121 -2.32 13.74 -7.36
N SER A 122 -1.66 14.07 -6.26
CA SER A 122 -0.93 15.33 -6.09
C SER A 122 0.45 15.04 -5.52
N ASP A 123 1.48 15.59 -6.16
CA ASP A 123 2.85 15.53 -5.64
C ASP A 123 3.06 16.45 -4.44
N LYS A 124 2.19 17.47 -4.29
CA LYS A 124 2.22 18.40 -3.16
C LYS A 124 1.80 17.70 -1.87
N PRO A 125 2.69 17.64 -0.87
CA PRO A 125 2.33 17.04 0.39
C PRO A 125 1.26 17.88 1.14
N GLY A 126 0.14 17.27 1.55
CA GLY A 126 -0.80 17.84 2.52
C GLY A 126 -2.19 18.14 1.97
N LEU A 127 -2.44 17.79 0.71
CA LEU A 127 -3.66 18.18 -0.01
C LEU A 127 -4.90 17.36 0.42
N THR A 128 -4.72 16.08 0.69
CA THR A 128 -5.78 15.22 1.23
C THR A 128 -5.76 15.33 2.74
N GLN A 129 -6.72 16.04 3.31
CA GLN A 129 -6.97 16.13 4.77
C GLN A 129 -8.28 15.43 5.15
N THR A 130 -8.85 14.69 4.20
CA THR A 130 -10.14 14.01 4.30
C THR A 130 -9.96 12.53 4.09
N ILE A 131 -10.73 11.72 4.82
CA ILE A 131 -10.93 10.32 4.43
C ILE A 131 -11.88 10.34 3.23
N ASN A 132 -11.40 9.88 2.07
CA ASN A 132 -12.18 9.89 0.84
C ASN A 132 -12.76 8.49 0.57
N PHE A 133 -14.05 8.44 0.26
CA PHE A 133 -14.78 7.21 0.01
C PHE A 133 -15.19 7.11 -1.45
N PHE A 134 -14.92 5.94 -2.03
CA PHE A 134 -15.19 5.63 -3.42
C PHE A 134 -16.02 4.34 -3.52
N LYS A 135 -17.17 4.39 -4.17
CA LYS A 135 -17.93 3.18 -4.51
C LYS A 135 -17.30 2.54 -5.72
N LEU A 136 -17.04 1.23 -5.64
CA LEU A 136 -16.63 0.41 -6.76
C LEU A 136 -17.80 -0.50 -7.13
N GLY A 137 -18.67 0.02 -8.00
CA GLY A 137 -19.99 -0.57 -8.27
C GLY A 137 -20.85 -0.66 -7.00
N THR A 138 -21.54 -1.79 -6.82
CA THR A 138 -22.49 -2.02 -5.71
C THR A 138 -21.95 -2.94 -4.63
N LYS A 139 -20.69 -3.39 -4.72
CA LYS A 139 -20.16 -4.48 -3.88
C LYS A 139 -19.09 -4.04 -2.89
N LEU A 140 -18.37 -2.97 -3.18
CA LEU A 140 -17.17 -2.59 -2.42
C LEU A 140 -17.04 -1.08 -2.30
N CYS A 141 -16.55 -0.63 -1.16
CA CYS A 141 -16.10 0.74 -0.94
C CYS A 141 -14.58 0.76 -0.79
N LEU A 142 -13.90 1.53 -1.62
CA LEU A 142 -12.48 1.82 -1.48
C LEU A 142 -12.33 3.13 -0.72
N VAL A 143 -11.44 3.15 0.28
CA VAL A 143 -11.28 4.31 1.15
C VAL A 143 -9.83 4.78 1.12
N ASP A 144 -9.59 6.02 0.70
CA ASP A 144 -8.26 6.64 0.72
C ASP A 144 -8.10 7.41 2.03
N LEU A 145 -7.25 6.88 2.93
CA LEU A 145 -6.91 7.59 4.15
C LEU A 145 -5.88 8.69 3.83
N PRO A 146 -5.88 9.80 4.56
CA PRO A 146 -4.87 10.83 4.34
C PRO A 146 -3.46 10.28 4.61
N GLY A 147 -2.44 10.87 3.97
CA GLY A 147 -1.06 10.41 4.10
C GLY A 147 -0.33 10.98 5.30
N TYR A 148 0.47 10.19 6.03
CA TYR A 148 1.19 10.68 7.24
C TYR A 148 2.63 11.06 6.98
N GLY A 149 3.17 11.84 7.92
CA GLY A 149 4.56 12.29 7.89
C GLY A 149 4.74 13.56 7.06
N PHE A 150 3.71 14.40 6.94
CA PHE A 150 3.86 15.75 6.41
C PHE A 150 4.71 16.60 7.35
N ALA A 151 5.92 16.96 6.95
CA ALA A 151 6.79 17.84 7.75
C ALA A 151 6.20 19.25 7.93
N TYR A 152 5.45 19.74 6.93
CA TYR A 152 5.06 21.16 6.81
C TYR A 152 3.64 21.50 7.29
N ALA A 153 2.84 20.52 7.73
CA ALA A 153 1.52 20.82 8.29
C ALA A 153 1.63 21.34 9.73
N LYS A 154 0.74 22.25 10.11
CA LYS A 154 0.60 22.71 11.51
C LYS A 154 0.25 21.53 12.42
N GLU A 155 0.66 21.60 13.68
CA GLU A 155 0.50 20.53 14.66
C GLU A 155 -0.98 20.19 14.88
N GLU A 156 -1.84 21.20 14.97
CA GLU A 156 -3.28 21.00 15.20
C GLU A 156 -3.95 20.24 14.04
N VAL A 157 -3.46 20.42 12.82
CA VAL A 157 -3.97 19.72 11.63
C VAL A 157 -3.51 18.26 11.62
N LYS A 158 -2.30 17.98 12.15
CA LYS A 158 -1.81 16.62 12.29
C LYS A 158 -2.62 15.86 13.33
N ASP A 159 -2.86 16.48 14.49
CA ASP A 159 -3.59 15.86 15.60
C ASP A 159 -5.05 15.55 15.22
N ALA A 160 -5.76 16.53 14.63
CA ALA A 160 -7.14 16.34 14.20
C ALA A 160 -7.27 15.19 13.21
N TRP A 161 -6.30 15.05 12.32
CA TRP A 161 -6.29 13.99 11.35
C TRP A 161 -5.85 12.62 11.95
N GLU A 162 -4.87 12.61 12.84
CA GLU A 162 -4.46 11.40 13.57
C GLU A 162 -5.62 10.82 14.38
N GLU A 163 -6.41 11.66 15.06
CA GLU A 163 -7.63 11.24 15.74
C GLU A 163 -8.71 10.75 14.75
N LEU A 164 -8.89 11.41 13.60
CA LEU A 164 -9.85 10.95 12.58
C LEU A 164 -9.51 9.55 12.05
N VAL A 165 -8.24 9.28 11.74
CA VAL A 165 -7.78 7.96 11.28
C VAL A 165 -7.90 6.94 12.40
N LYS A 166 -7.54 7.33 13.62
CA LYS A 166 -7.65 6.46 14.79
C LYS A 166 -9.07 6.01 15.03
N GLU A 167 -10.02 6.94 14.98
CA GLU A 167 -11.44 6.64 15.13
C GLU A 167 -11.94 5.75 13.99
N TYR A 168 -11.63 6.09 12.74
CA TYR A 168 -12.02 5.29 11.58
C TYR A 168 -11.48 3.86 11.66
N VAL A 169 -10.18 3.70 11.85
CA VAL A 169 -9.53 2.37 11.89
C VAL A 169 -10.04 1.54 13.06
N SER A 170 -10.32 2.15 14.22
CA SER A 170 -10.67 1.39 15.42
C SER A 170 -12.16 1.06 15.54
N THR A 171 -13.05 1.82 14.91
CA THR A 171 -14.50 1.73 15.17
C THR A 171 -15.34 1.35 13.95
N ARG A 172 -14.79 1.46 12.74
CA ARG A 172 -15.56 1.31 11.50
C ARG A 172 -15.93 -0.15 11.23
N VAL A 173 -17.18 -0.52 11.49
CA VAL A 173 -17.71 -1.90 11.36
C VAL A 173 -17.65 -2.48 9.93
N SER A 174 -17.76 -1.62 8.92
CA SER A 174 -17.66 -1.99 7.51
C SER A 174 -16.22 -2.26 7.06
N LEU A 175 -15.21 -1.78 7.81
CA LEU A 175 -13.80 -1.93 7.47
C LEU A 175 -13.38 -3.40 7.56
N LYS A 176 -13.05 -3.99 6.41
CA LYS A 176 -12.63 -5.40 6.34
C LYS A 176 -11.12 -5.55 6.24
N ARG A 177 -10.43 -4.55 5.69
CA ARG A 177 -8.96 -4.58 5.55
C ARG A 177 -8.39 -3.18 5.40
N VAL A 178 -7.22 -2.96 6.00
CA VAL A 178 -6.35 -1.83 5.69
C VAL A 178 -5.17 -2.32 4.84
N CYS A 179 -5.03 -1.80 3.63
CA CYS A 179 -3.82 -1.92 2.82
C CYS A 179 -2.83 -0.85 3.27
N LEU A 180 -1.80 -1.25 4.03
CA LEU A 180 -0.75 -0.37 4.53
C LEU A 180 0.39 -0.29 3.52
N LEU A 181 0.48 0.81 2.78
CA LEU A 181 1.49 1.03 1.75
C LEU A 181 2.80 1.51 2.38
N ILE A 182 3.88 0.83 2.03
CA ILE A 182 5.25 1.13 2.46
C ILE A 182 6.11 1.36 1.22
N ASP A 183 6.89 2.44 1.20
CA ASP A 183 7.84 2.72 0.13
C ASP A 183 9.03 1.74 0.23
N THR A 184 9.26 0.94 -0.82
CA THR A 184 10.27 -0.14 -0.79
C THR A 184 11.68 0.39 -0.52
N LYS A 185 11.99 1.61 -0.95
CA LYS A 185 13.32 2.21 -0.72
C LYS A 185 13.56 2.58 0.74
N TRP A 186 12.51 2.97 1.46
CA TRP A 186 12.63 3.50 2.81
C TRP A 186 12.23 2.51 3.91
N GLY A 187 11.31 1.60 3.59
CA GLY A 187 10.69 0.67 4.53
C GLY A 187 9.85 1.34 5.61
N VAL A 188 9.54 0.56 6.63
CA VAL A 188 8.70 0.95 7.77
C VAL A 188 9.37 2.09 8.53
N LYS A 189 8.58 3.11 8.88
CA LYS A 189 8.96 4.27 9.69
C LYS A 189 8.18 4.29 11.00
N PRO A 190 8.58 5.14 11.98
CA PRO A 190 7.90 5.21 13.27
C PRO A 190 6.38 5.39 13.17
N ARG A 191 5.91 6.28 12.30
CA ARG A 191 4.46 6.47 12.07
C ARG A 191 3.74 5.26 11.46
N ASP A 192 4.45 4.46 10.67
CA ASP A 192 3.89 3.18 10.20
C ASP A 192 3.72 2.21 11.39
N HIS A 193 4.69 2.14 12.30
CA HIS A 193 4.61 1.33 13.51
C HIS A 193 3.50 1.79 14.47
N GLU A 194 3.28 3.10 14.61
CA GLU A 194 2.17 3.65 15.40
C GLU A 194 0.81 3.18 14.86
N LEU A 195 0.62 3.27 13.54
CA LEU A 195 -0.60 2.79 12.89
C LEU A 195 -0.75 1.26 12.99
N ILE A 196 0.33 0.50 12.81
CA ILE A 196 0.34 -0.96 13.03
C ILE A 196 -0.07 -1.28 14.47
N SER A 197 0.50 -0.59 15.45
CA SER A 197 0.18 -0.79 16.88
C SER A 197 -1.28 -0.49 17.18
N LEU A 198 -1.84 0.56 16.56
CA LEU A 198 -3.25 0.86 16.64
C LEU A 198 -4.11 -0.26 16.04
N MET A 199 -3.77 -0.75 14.85
CA MET A 199 -4.49 -1.83 14.19
C MET A 199 -4.43 -3.13 15.00
N GLU A 200 -3.30 -3.47 15.60
CA GLU A 200 -3.19 -4.62 16.51
C GLU A 200 -4.09 -4.48 17.75
N ARG A 201 -4.08 -3.30 18.41
CA ARG A 201 -4.92 -3.06 19.60
C ARG A 201 -6.42 -3.10 19.29
N SER A 202 -6.81 -2.62 18.11
CA SER A 202 -8.20 -2.63 17.64
C SER A 202 -8.60 -3.93 16.93
N GLN A 203 -7.67 -4.89 16.80
CA GLN A 203 -7.85 -6.13 16.03
C GLN A 203 -8.24 -5.89 14.55
N THR A 204 -7.89 -4.72 14.02
CA THR A 204 -8.18 -4.34 12.64
C THR A 204 -7.23 -5.05 11.70
N LYS A 205 -7.78 -5.83 10.77
CA LYS A 205 -7.00 -6.60 9.82
C LYS A 205 -6.30 -5.70 8.81
N TYR A 206 -5.01 -5.92 8.59
CA TYR A 206 -4.23 -5.16 7.61
C TYR A 206 -3.29 -6.04 6.79
N GLN A 207 -2.92 -5.54 5.62
CA GLN A 207 -1.97 -6.16 4.72
C GLN A 207 -0.95 -5.12 4.30
N VAL A 208 0.33 -5.46 4.40
CA VAL A 208 1.41 -4.57 3.94
C VAL A 208 1.53 -4.68 2.42
N VAL A 209 1.65 -3.52 1.76
CA VAL A 209 1.87 -3.42 0.32
C VAL A 209 3.17 -2.65 0.06
N LEU A 210 4.16 -3.32 -0.52
CA LEU A 210 5.38 -2.67 -0.97
C LEU A 210 5.15 -1.91 -2.28
N THR A 211 5.46 -0.63 -2.26
CA THR A 211 5.24 0.29 -3.39
C THR A 211 6.55 0.77 -3.99
N LYS A 212 6.49 1.27 -5.24
CA LYS A 212 7.65 1.81 -5.97
C LYS A 212 8.81 0.82 -6.09
N THR A 213 8.49 -0.46 -6.26
CA THR A 213 9.47 -1.54 -6.38
C THR A 213 10.39 -1.31 -7.58
N ASP A 214 9.88 -0.67 -8.64
CA ASP A 214 10.61 -0.24 -9.84
C ASP A 214 11.78 0.72 -9.56
N THR A 215 11.84 1.34 -8.38
CA THR A 215 12.88 2.33 -8.02
C THR A 215 14.11 1.72 -7.34
N VAL A 216 14.07 0.43 -6.97
CA VAL A 216 15.15 -0.28 -6.25
C VAL A 216 15.52 -1.57 -6.96
N PHE A 217 16.70 -2.12 -6.71
CA PHE A 217 17.08 -3.38 -7.35
C PHE A 217 16.20 -4.55 -6.85
N PRO A 218 15.97 -5.60 -7.67
CA PRO A 218 15.19 -6.77 -7.27
C PRO A 218 15.62 -7.36 -5.92
N ILE A 219 16.93 -7.50 -5.70
CA ILE A 219 17.47 -7.99 -4.43
C ILE A 219 17.07 -7.11 -3.23
N ASP A 220 16.96 -5.79 -3.40
CA ASP A 220 16.56 -4.89 -2.33
C ASP A 220 15.04 -4.92 -2.09
N VAL A 221 14.24 -5.27 -3.09
CA VAL A 221 12.81 -5.62 -2.90
C VAL A 221 12.72 -6.85 -2.00
N ALA A 222 13.46 -7.91 -2.33
CA ALA A 222 13.48 -9.16 -1.57
C ALA A 222 13.95 -8.96 -0.13
N ARG A 223 15.04 -8.20 0.07
CA ARG A 223 15.52 -7.81 1.41
C ARG A 223 14.47 -7.04 2.19
N ARG A 224 13.76 -6.12 1.53
CA ARG A 224 12.71 -5.34 2.19
C ARG A 224 11.55 -6.22 2.62
N ALA A 225 11.08 -7.10 1.73
CA ALA A 225 9.99 -8.01 2.04
C ALA A 225 10.33 -8.86 3.28
N MET A 226 11.50 -9.51 3.27
CA MET A 226 11.98 -10.32 4.40
C MET A 226 12.10 -9.49 5.69
N GLN A 227 12.73 -8.32 5.62
CA GLN A 227 12.88 -7.43 6.78
C GLN A 227 11.52 -7.11 7.42
N ILE A 228 10.50 -6.83 6.61
CA ILE A 228 9.17 -6.47 7.10
C ILE A 228 8.45 -7.70 7.64
N GLU A 229 8.48 -8.83 6.92
CA GLU A 229 7.89 -10.09 7.36
C GLU A 229 8.44 -10.54 8.71
N GLU A 230 9.76 -10.44 8.91
CA GLU A 230 10.39 -10.76 10.19
C GLU A 230 9.96 -9.78 11.29
N SER A 231 9.92 -8.48 10.98
CA SER A 231 9.55 -7.45 11.96
C SER A 231 8.09 -7.55 12.42
N LEU A 232 7.21 -8.12 11.58
CA LEU A 232 5.78 -8.24 11.84
C LEU A 232 5.34 -9.68 12.10
N LYS A 233 6.27 -10.61 12.31
CA LYS A 233 5.95 -12.04 12.47
C LYS A 233 5.07 -12.33 13.70
N ALA A 234 5.19 -11.51 14.74
CA ALA A 234 4.43 -11.66 15.99
C ALA A 234 3.07 -10.94 15.97
N ASN A 235 2.74 -10.25 14.88
CA ASN A 235 1.53 -9.46 14.75
C ASN A 235 0.33 -10.35 14.38
N ASN A 236 -0.76 -10.24 15.13
CA ASN A 236 -1.94 -11.12 14.98
C ASN A 236 -2.96 -10.60 13.97
N SER A 237 -2.91 -9.30 13.68
CA SER A 237 -3.84 -8.64 12.77
C SER A 237 -3.31 -8.53 11.34
N LEU A 238 -2.04 -8.89 11.13
CA LEU A 238 -1.44 -9.02 9.81
C LEU A 238 -2.11 -10.16 9.03
N VAL A 239 -2.57 -9.84 7.82
CA VAL A 239 -3.17 -10.80 6.89
C VAL A 239 -2.13 -11.17 5.83
N GLN A 240 -1.87 -12.46 5.72
CA GLN A 240 -1.01 -13.00 4.68
C GLN A 240 -1.67 -12.85 3.31
N PRO A 241 -0.88 -12.70 2.23
CA PRO A 241 -1.41 -12.76 0.87
C PRO A 241 -2.22 -14.04 0.65
N VAL A 242 -3.29 -13.95 -0.15
CA VAL A 242 -4.02 -15.14 -0.59
C VAL A 242 -3.09 -15.87 -1.56
N VAL A 243 -2.64 -17.08 -1.17
CA VAL A 243 -1.81 -17.96 -1.99
C VAL A 243 -2.66 -18.63 -3.05
#